data_AF-A0A662Q409-F1
#
_entry.id   AF-A0A662Q409-F1
#
_cell.length_a   1.000
_cell.length_b   1.000
_cell.length_c   1.000
_cell.angle_alpha   90.00
_cell.angle_beta   90.00
_cell.angle_gamma   90.00
#
_symmetry.space_group_name_H-M   'P 1'
#
loop_
_entity.id
_entity.type
_entity.pdbx_description
1 polymer ?
#
loop_
_entity_poly.entity_id
_entity_poly.type
_entity_poly.pdbx_seq_one_letter_code
_entity_poly.pdbx_strand_id
1 'polypeptide(L)' 'MPQWEYKLPEEQQKDLKRAYRNLQLAKDILAKLRTAGAPNPEAEARISELEERLTRFAAAFKVDLTEEEE' A
#
# COMPACT_ATOMS: atom_id res chain seq x y z
N MET A 1 -13.17 1.00 31.47
CA MET A 1 -11.70 0.96 31.35
C MET A 1 -11.32 1.87 30.20
N PRO A 2 -10.35 2.79 30.34
CA PRO A 2 -9.90 3.58 29.20
C PRO A 2 -9.23 2.63 28.20
N GLN A 3 -9.77 2.57 26.99
CA GLN A 3 -9.17 1.82 25.91
C GLN A 3 -7.93 2.59 25.48
N TRP A 4 -6.74 2.09 25.83
CA TRP A 4 -5.49 2.67 25.33
C TRP A 4 -5.45 2.36 23.84
N GLU A 5 -5.91 3.29 23.00
CA GLU A 5 -5.75 3.19 21.56
C GLU A 5 -4.25 3.29 21.26
N TYR A 6 -3.64 2.17 20.89
CA TYR A 6 -2.27 2.16 20.40
C TYR A 6 -2.20 3.00 19.13
N LYS A 7 -1.47 4.12 19.20
CA LYS A 7 -1.16 4.95 18.02
C LYS A 7 0.17 4.49 17.44
N LEU A 8 0.16 4.18 16.15
CA LEU A 8 1.36 3.84 15.42
C LEU A 8 2.32 5.06 15.41
N PRO A 9 3.61 4.90 15.69
CA PRO A 9 4.59 6.00 15.59
C PRO A 9 4.52 6.68 14.22
N GLU A 10 4.70 8.01 14.18
CA GLU A 10 4.60 8.78 12.93
C GLU A 10 5.51 8.25 11.82
N GLU A 11 6.76 7.89 12.15
CA GLU A 11 7.70 7.31 11.19
C GLU A 11 7.14 6.05 10.51
N GLN A 12 6.49 5.17 11.27
CA GLN A 12 5.89 3.94 10.73
C GLN A 12 4.66 4.23 9.86
N GLN A 13 3.92 5.30 10.16
CA GLN A 13 2.83 5.76 9.29
C GLN A 13 3.39 6.28 7.96
N LYS A 14 4.47 7.07 8.00
CA LYS A 14 5.16 7.56 6.80
C LYS A 14 5.72 6.42 5.95
N ASP A 15 6.36 5.43 6.58
CA ASP A 15 6.86 4.24 5.90
C ASP A 15 5.73 3.46 5.22
N LEU A 16 4.58 3.32 5.89
CA LEU A 16 3.40 2.67 5.33
C LEU A 16 2.83 3.43 4.12
N LYS A 17 2.65 4.75 4.24
CA LYS A 17 2.22 5.63 3.13
C LYS A 17 3.18 5.51 1.95
N ARG A 18 4.49 5.55 2.20
CA ARG A 18 5.54 5.40 1.18
C ARG A 18 5.50 4.03 0.51
N ALA A 19 5.35 2.95 1.28
CA ALA A 19 5.23 1.60 0.74
C ALA A 19 4.01 1.46 -0.16
N TYR A 20 2.87 2.02 0.25
CA TYR A 20 1.64 2.00 -0.55
C TYR A 20 1.80 2.80 -1.85
N ARG A 21 2.40 3.99 -1.81
CA ARG A 21 2.70 4.79 -3.01
C ARG A 21 3.60 4.05 -3.99
N ASN A 22 4.66 3.41 -3.50
CA ASN A 22 5.56 2.59 -4.33
C ASN A 22 4.80 1.40 -4.96
N LEU A 23 3.86 0.80 -4.24
CA LEU A 23 3.03 -0.27 -4.76
C LEU A 23 2.12 0.23 -5.90
N GLN A 24 1.50 1.41 -5.76
CA GLN A 24 0.70 2.00 -6.84
C GLN A 24 1.54 2.27 -8.10
N LEU A 25 2.75 2.81 -7.93
CA LEU A 25 3.68 2.98 -9.05
C LEU A 25 4.05 1.64 -9.72
N ALA A 26 4.24 0.58 -8.93
CA ALA A 26 4.50 -0.75 -9.46
C ALA A 26 3.29 -1.33 -10.23
N LYS A 27 2.05 -1.08 -9.76
CA LYS A 27 0.81 -1.42 -10.48
C LYS A 27 0.75 -0.73 -11.84
N ASP A 28 1.07 0.57 -11.89
CA ASP A 28 1.08 1.34 -13.13
C ASP A 28 2.11 0.80 -14.14
N ILE A 29 3.30 0.40 -13.66
CA ILE A 29 4.31 -0.23 -14.51
C ILE A 29 3.80 -1.56 -15.07
N LEU A 30 3.22 -2.43 -14.23
CA LEU A 30 2.65 -3.70 -14.71
C LEU A 30 1.52 -3.50 -15.71
N ALA A 31 0.65 -2.50 -15.49
CA ALA A 31 -0.40 -2.15 -16.44
C ALA A 31 0.20 -1.75 -17.80
N LYS A 32 1.23 -0.90 -17.81
CA LYS A 32 1.95 -0.52 -19.04
C LYS A 32 2.58 -1.73 -19.72
N LEU A 33 3.25 -2.60 -18.98
CA LEU A 33 3.85 -3.83 -19.52
C LEU A 33 2.80 -4.76 -20.15
N ARG A 34 1.64 -4.91 -19.51
CA ARG A 34 0.50 -5.66 -20.05
C ARG A 34 0.02 -5.06 -21.37
N THR A 35 -0.15 -3.73 -21.45
CA THR A 35 -0.55 -3.07 -22.70
C THR A 35 0.49 -3.18 -23.81
N ALA A 36 1.77 -3.30 -23.44
CA ALA A 36 2.87 -3.53 -24.37
C ALA A 36 3.03 -5.00 -24.80
N GLY A 37 2.14 -5.91 -24.37
CA GLY A 37 2.18 -7.33 -24.72
C GLY A 37 3.16 -8.17 -23.90
N ALA A 38 3.68 -7.64 -22.79
CA ALA A 38 4.57 -8.33 -21.86
C ALA A 38 3.93 -8.49 -20.46
N PRO A 39 2.77 -9.18 -20.34
CA PRO A 39 2.13 -9.40 -19.04
C PRO A 39 3.04 -10.23 -18.13
N ASN A 40 2.96 -9.96 -16.82
CA ASN A 40 3.60 -10.80 -15.81
C ASN A 40 2.56 -11.18 -14.74
N PRO A 41 1.79 -12.26 -14.96
CA PRO A 41 0.70 -12.65 -14.07
C PRO A 41 1.12 -12.90 -12.62
N GLU A 42 2.33 -13.45 -12.41
CA GLU A 42 2.85 -13.69 -11.07
C GLU A 42 3.08 -12.38 -10.32
N ALA A 43 3.74 -11.42 -10.97
CA ALA A 43 3.97 -10.10 -10.38
C ALA A 43 2.64 -9.36 -10.11
N GLU A 44 1.66 -9.46 -11.02
CA GLU A 44 0.34 -8.86 -10.86
C GLU A 44 -0.42 -9.44 -9.65
N ALA A 45 -0.38 -10.77 -9.49
CA ALA A 45 -0.98 -11.44 -8.34
C ALA A 45 -0.31 -11.02 -7.03
N ARG A 46 1.03 -11.00 -6.99
CA ARG A 46 1.80 -10.57 -5.79
C ARG A 46 1.52 -9.14 -5.40
N ILE A 47 1.45 -8.23 -6.37
CA ILE A 47 1.13 -6.83 -6.11
C ILE A 47 -0.29 -6.69 -5.56
N SER A 48 -1.25 -7.45 -6.07
CA SER A 48 -2.63 -7.44 -5.57
C SER A 48 -2.70 -7.95 -4.13
N GLU A 49 -1.98 -9.03 -3.79
CA GLU A 49 -1.87 -9.53 -2.41
C GLU A 49 -1.24 -8.50 -1.47
N LEU A 50 -0.18 -7.81 -1.92
CA LEU A 50 0.47 -6.77 -1.13
C LEU A 50 -0.43 -5.57 -0.89
N GLU A 51 -1.22 -5.17 -1.88
CA GLU A 51 -2.18 -4.07 -1.75
C GLU A 51 -3.18 -4.37 -0.65
N GLU A 52 -3.79 -5.55 -0.70
CA GLU A 52 -4.76 -5.97 0.30
C GLU A 52 -4.16 -6.00 1.71
N ARG A 53 -2.91 -6.48 1.85
CA ARG A 53 -2.22 -6.50 3.14
C ARG A 53 -1.95 -5.10 3.68
N LEU A 54 -1.46 -4.18 2.84
CA LEU A 54 -1.20 -2.79 3.24
C LEU A 54 -2.49 -2.08 3.62
N THR A 55 -3.58 -2.25 2.86
CA THR A 55 -4.88 -1.66 3.18
C THR A 55 -5.46 -2.20 4.49
N ARG A 56 -5.36 -3.52 4.73
CA ARG A 56 -5.78 -4.12 6.01
C ARG A 56 -4.96 -3.60 7.20
N PHE A 57 -3.64 -3.46 7.03
CA PHE A 57 -2.77 -2.89 8.06
C PHE A 57 -3.14 -1.43 8.34
N ALA A 58 -3.31 -0.62 7.31
CA ALA A 58 -3.72 0.77 7.45
C ALA A 58 -5.06 0.91 8.17
N ALA A 59 -6.05 0.09 7.83
CA ALA A 59 -7.34 0.08 8.51
C ALA A 59 -7.21 -0.31 10.00
N ALA A 60 -6.39 -1.31 10.32
CA ALA A 60 -6.17 -1.75 11.70
C ALA A 60 -5.55 -0.66 12.58
N PHE A 61 -4.69 0.19 12.00
CA PHE A 61 -4.01 1.28 12.69
C PHE A 61 -4.59 2.67 12.41
N LYS A 62 -5.74 2.74 11.73
CA LYS A 62 -6.44 3.98 11.34
C LYS A 62 -5.54 4.98 10.58
N VAL A 63 -4.66 4.46 9.71
CA VAL A 63 -3.78 5.28 8.86
C VAL A 63 -4.47 5.56 7.54
N ASP A 64 -4.54 6.82 7.13
CA ASP A 64 -4.99 7.19 5.79
C ASP A 64 -3.85 7.01 4.78
N LEU A 65 -4.03 6.10 3.82
CA LEU A 65 -3.04 5.82 2.77
C LEU A 65 -3.08 6.81 1.60
N THR A 66 -4.13 7.62 1.49
CA THR A 66 -4.39 8.54 0.37
C THR A 66 -4.06 9.98 0.67
N GLU A 67 -3.86 10.31 1.94
CA GLU A 67 -3.47 11.64 2.38
C GLU A 67 -2.03 11.95 1.96
N GLU A 68 -1.87 12.90 1.03
CA GLU A 68 -0.59 13.41 0.57
C GLU A 68 0.16 14.07 1.74
N GLU A 69 1.45 13.77 1.88
CA GLU A 69 2.32 14.51 2.80
C GLU A 69 2.52 15.93 2.24
N GLU A 70 2.02 16.96 2.94
CA GLU A 70 2.32 18.39 2.67
C GLU A 70 3.81 18.71 2.82
#